data_AF-A0A1X7TS79-F1
#
_entry.id   AF-A0A1X7TS79-F1
#
_cell.length_a   1.000
_cell.length_b   1.000
_cell.length_c   1.000
_cell.angle_alpha   90.00
_cell.angle_beta   90.00
_cell.angle_gamma   90.00
#
_symmetry.space_group_name_H-M   'P 1'
#
loop_
_entity.id
_entity.type
_entity.pdbx_description
1 polymer ?
#
loop_
_entity_poly.entity_id
_entity_poly.type
_entity_poly.pdbx_seq_one_letter_code
_entity_poly.pdbx_strand_id
1 'polypeptide(L)'
;KVLDMAAVMKIFRSSARLHITIGVVLGVNVSDLMSIPGTASTRLQLVFQRWFDADRDVNWDTLIKLCDSFSGYGHLGRAKSNLLEYIGLIQNASQGISVSDDLSKSSLPAPQSSSTSA
;
A
#
# COMPACT_ATOMS: atom_id res chain seq x y z
N LYS A 1 -2.26 6.75 12.47
CA LYS A 1 -3.27 7.51 11.71
C LYS A 1 -4.62 6.85 11.94
N VAL A 2 -5.65 7.59 12.35
CA VAL A 2 -6.98 7.01 12.61
C VAL A 2 -7.61 6.59 11.29
N LEU A 3 -8.24 5.42 11.27
CA LEU A 3 -9.01 4.95 10.12
C LEU A 3 -10.41 5.57 10.20
N ASP A 4 -10.76 6.39 9.21
CA ASP A 4 -12.06 7.04 9.13
C ASP A 4 -12.63 6.98 7.71
N MET A 5 -13.94 7.25 7.61
CA MET A 5 -14.69 7.16 6.36
C MET A 5 -14.18 8.12 5.27
N ALA A 6 -13.75 9.32 5.65
CA ALA A 6 -13.27 10.32 4.70
C ALA A 6 -11.92 9.89 4.10
N ALA A 7 -11.05 9.30 4.92
CA ALA A 7 -9.76 8.77 4.51
C ALA A 7 -9.92 7.63 3.51
N VAL A 8 -10.74 6.62 3.82
CA VAL A 8 -10.96 5.49 2.89
C VAL A 8 -11.61 5.95 1.60
N MET A 9 -12.59 6.86 1.65
CA MET A 9 -13.20 7.39 0.44
C MET A 9 -12.21 8.18 -0.41
N LYS A 10 -11.29 8.94 0.20
CA LYS A 10 -10.25 9.67 -0.54
C LYS A 10 -9.30 8.71 -1.26
N ILE A 11 -8.87 7.63 -0.60
CA ILE A 11 -7.95 6.63 -1.13
C ILE A 11 -8.59 5.85 -2.29
N PHE A 12 -9.82 5.38 -2.10
CA PHE A 12 -10.48 4.45 -3.01
C PHE A 12 -11.42 5.11 -4.03
N ARG A 13 -11.52 6.46 -4.05
CA ARG A 13 -12.39 7.19 -4.99
C ARG A 13 -12.21 6.77 -6.45
N SER A 14 -10.96 6.59 -6.90
CA SER A 14 -10.66 6.16 -8.27
C SER A 14 -11.07 4.72 -8.56
N SER A 15 -11.34 3.93 -7.51
CA SER A 15 -11.71 2.52 -7.57
C SER A 15 -13.20 2.29 -7.34
N ALA A 16 -14.02 3.35 -7.33
CA ALA A 16 -15.48 3.28 -7.12
C ALA A 16 -16.20 2.27 -8.02
N ARG A 17 -15.72 2.07 -9.26
CA ARG A 17 -16.28 1.07 -10.19
C ARG A 17 -16.13 -0.37 -9.68
N LEU A 18 -15.20 -0.62 -8.75
CA LEU A 18 -14.91 -1.92 -8.16
C LEU A 18 -15.61 -2.15 -6.82
N HIS A 19 -16.65 -1.37 -6.50
CA HIS A 19 -17.39 -1.47 -5.23
C HIS A 19 -17.88 -2.89 -4.91
N ILE A 20 -18.34 -3.66 -5.90
CA ILE A 20 -18.75 -5.07 -5.69
C ILE A 20 -17.56 -5.93 -5.25
N THR A 21 -16.44 -5.87 -5.98
CA THR A 21 -15.23 -6.62 -5.65
C THR A 21 -14.68 -6.23 -4.28
N ILE A 22 -14.59 -4.93 -4.00
CA ILE A 22 -14.16 -4.39 -2.70
C ILE A 22 -15.07 -4.93 -1.59
N GLY A 23 -16.40 -4.89 -1.80
CA GLY A 23 -17.35 -5.37 -0.80
C GLY A 23 -17.23 -6.87 -0.51
N VAL A 24 -17.06 -7.69 -1.54
CA VAL A 24 -16.85 -9.15 -1.37
C VAL A 24 -15.60 -9.44 -0.55
N VAL A 25 -14.50 -8.74 -0.82
CA VAL A 25 -13.22 -8.93 -0.10
C VAL A 25 -13.32 -8.48 1.35
N LEU A 26 -14.05 -7.39 1.60
CA LEU A 26 -14.33 -6.89 2.95
C LEU A 26 -15.43 -7.71 3.67
N GLY A 27 -15.97 -8.74 3.02
CA GLY A 27 -17.01 -9.59 3.61
C GLY A 27 -18.34 -8.88 3.85
N VAL A 28 -18.64 -7.79 3.14
CA VAL A 28 -19.92 -7.10 3.23
C VAL A 28 -20.90 -7.59 2.17
N ASN A 29 -22.19 -7.58 2.50
CA ASN A 29 -23.24 -7.91 1.56
C ASN A 29 -23.31 -6.84 0.45
N VAL A 30 -23.25 -7.30 -0.81
CA VAL A 30 -23.27 -6.47 -2.02
C VAL A 30 -24.46 -6.77 -2.94
N SER A 31 -25.30 -7.75 -2.61
CA SER A 31 -26.36 -8.24 -3.50
C SER A 31 -27.39 -7.17 -3.85
N ASP A 32 -27.69 -6.28 -2.90
CA ASP A 32 -28.64 -5.19 -3.06
C ASP A 32 -28.02 -3.92 -3.70
N LEU A 33 -26.69 -3.79 -3.71
CA LEU A 33 -26.00 -2.63 -4.30
C LEU A 33 -26.30 -2.44 -5.78
N MET A 34 -26.55 -3.53 -6.50
CA MET A 34 -26.86 -3.47 -7.94
C MET A 34 -28.22 -2.82 -8.21
N SER A 35 -29.16 -3.01 -7.28
CA SER A 35 -30.53 -2.49 -7.36
C SER A 35 -30.66 -1.07 -6.79
N ILE A 36 -29.67 -0.60 -6.02
CA ILE A 36 -29.68 0.77 -5.46
C ILE A 36 -29.34 1.79 -6.56
N PRO A 37 -30.22 2.77 -6.83
CA PRO A 37 -29.91 3.85 -7.76
C PRO A 37 -28.81 4.74 -7.19
N GLY A 38 -27.89 5.19 -8.05
CA GLY A 38 -26.80 6.09 -7.65
C GLY A 38 -25.52 5.88 -8.45
N THR A 39 -24.51 6.66 -8.09
CA THR A 39 -23.19 6.56 -8.72
C THR A 39 -22.38 5.40 -8.15
N ALA A 40 -21.36 4.95 -8.87
CA ALA A 40 -20.40 3.97 -8.37
C ALA A 40 -19.75 4.44 -7.04
N SER A 41 -19.52 5.75 -6.88
CA SER A 41 -18.98 6.33 -5.65
C SER A 41 -19.95 6.21 -4.48
N THR A 42 -21.25 6.41 -4.72
CA THR A 42 -22.30 6.21 -3.72
C THR A 42 -22.35 4.76 -3.24
N ARG A 43 -22.23 3.80 -4.17
CA ARG A 43 -22.21 2.37 -3.84
C ARG A 43 -20.93 1.97 -3.09
N LEU A 44 -19.78 2.51 -3.48
CA LEU A 44 -18.52 2.33 -2.76
C LEU A 44 -18.61 2.89 -1.33
N GLN A 45 -19.23 4.07 -1.16
CA GLN A 45 -19.46 4.66 0.15
C GLN A 45 -20.31 3.73 1.01
N LEU A 46 -21.39 3.15 0.47
CA LEU A 46 -22.23 2.22 1.21
C LEU A 46 -21.49 0.93 1.60
N VAL A 47 -20.60 0.43 0.74
CA VAL A 47 -19.72 -0.70 1.05
C VAL A 47 -18.84 -0.40 2.26
N PHE A 48 -18.16 0.74 2.28
CA PHE A 48 -17.34 1.10 3.44
C PHE A 48 -18.18 1.36 4.67
N GLN A 49 -19.34 2.00 4.54
CA GLN A 49 -20.24 2.20 5.67
C GLN A 49 -20.61 0.87 6.32
N ARG A 50 -21.05 -0.12 5.53
CA ARG A 50 -21.36 -1.46 6.02
C ARG A 50 -20.16 -2.16 6.65
N TRP A 51 -18.97 -1.94 6.13
CA TRP A 51 -17.76 -2.54 6.66
C TRP A 51 -17.40 -1.93 8.02
N PHE A 52 -17.50 -0.61 8.17
CA PHE A 52 -17.34 0.06 9.46
C PHE A 52 -18.43 -0.36 10.46
N ASP A 53 -19.70 -0.43 10.02
CA ASP A 53 -20.83 -0.83 10.86
C ASP A 53 -20.74 -2.30 11.31
N ALA A 54 -20.11 -3.16 10.51
CA ALA A 54 -19.88 -4.56 10.87
C ALA A 54 -18.81 -4.72 11.96
N ASP A 55 -17.97 -3.71 12.18
CA ASP A 55 -16.90 -3.64 13.19
C ASP A 55 -16.00 -4.89 13.24
N ARG A 56 -15.81 -5.53 12.08
CA ARG A 56 -14.94 -6.71 11.93
C ARG A 56 -13.73 -6.36 11.09
N ASP A 57 -12.56 -6.49 11.70
CA ASP A 57 -11.26 -6.28 11.06
C ASP A 57 -11.14 -4.90 10.38
N VAL A 58 -11.78 -3.87 10.97
CA VAL A 58 -11.77 -2.49 10.49
C VAL A 58 -10.44 -1.83 10.83
N ASN A 59 -9.43 -2.09 9.99
CA ASN A 59 -8.08 -1.57 10.16
C ASN A 59 -7.37 -1.38 8.80
N TRP A 60 -6.21 -0.71 8.84
CA TRP A 60 -5.40 -0.45 7.65
C TRP A 60 -4.85 -1.72 7.01
N ASP A 61 -4.54 -2.76 7.79
CA ASP A 61 -3.98 -4.01 7.28
C ASP A 61 -4.96 -4.77 6.40
N THR A 62 -6.26 -4.76 6.75
CA THR A 62 -7.33 -5.31 5.91
C THR A 62 -7.39 -4.61 4.55
N LEU A 63 -7.25 -3.28 4.52
CA LEU A 63 -7.23 -2.51 3.28
C LEU A 63 -5.95 -2.74 2.45
N ILE A 64 -4.81 -3.00 3.10
CA ILE A 64 -3.57 -3.41 2.41
C ILE A 64 -3.76 -4.80 1.77
N LYS A 65 -4.29 -5.78 2.51
CA LYS A 65 -4.60 -7.12 1.99
C LYS A 65 -5.60 -7.07 0.84
N LEU A 66 -6.59 -6.18 0.91
CA LEU A 66 -7.52 -5.96 -0.18
C LEU A 66 -6.81 -5.50 -1.46
N CYS A 67 -5.86 -4.58 -1.32
CA CYS A 67 -5.04 -4.14 -2.45
C CYS A 67 -4.14 -5.25 -3.01
N ASP A 68 -3.60 -6.12 -2.15
CA ASP A 68 -2.72 -7.22 -2.54
C ASP A 68 -3.45 -8.37 -3.24
N SER A 69 -4.68 -8.65 -2.79
CA SER A 69 -5.52 -9.74 -3.32
C SER A 69 -5.89 -9.55 -4.80
N PHE A 70 -5.70 -8.35 -5.35
CA PHE A 70 -6.07 -7.98 -6.73
C PHE A 70 -4.97 -7.17 -7.43
N SER A 71 -3.70 -7.51 -7.16
CA SER A 71 -2.51 -6.86 -7.75
C SER A 71 -2.49 -6.83 -9.29
N GLY A 72 -3.33 -7.61 -9.97
CA GLY A 72 -3.53 -7.58 -11.43
C GLY A 72 -4.50 -6.52 -11.96
N TYR A 73 -5.30 -5.86 -11.12
CA TYR A 73 -6.24 -4.81 -11.54
C TYR A 73 -5.63 -3.44 -11.29
N GLY A 74 -5.19 -2.74 -12.35
CA GLY A 74 -4.40 -1.50 -12.24
C GLY A 74 -4.99 -0.38 -11.38
N HIS A 75 -6.31 -0.34 -11.19
CA HIS A 75 -6.97 0.61 -10.29
C HIS A 75 -6.79 0.31 -8.80
N LEU A 76 -6.63 -0.97 -8.42
CA LEU A 76 -6.31 -1.35 -7.03
C LEU A 76 -4.82 -1.13 -6.72
N GLY A 77 -3.93 -1.28 -7.70
CA GLY A 77 -2.52 -0.91 -7.57
C GLY A 77 -2.35 0.57 -7.18
N ARG A 78 -3.08 1.49 -7.84
CA ARG A 78 -3.08 2.91 -7.45
C ARG A 78 -3.67 3.14 -6.06
N ALA A 79 -4.74 2.44 -5.69
CA ALA A 79 -5.31 2.53 -4.35
C ALA A 79 -4.31 2.10 -3.27
N LYS A 80 -3.51 1.05 -3.54
CA LYS A 80 -2.41 0.61 -2.65
C LYS A 80 -1.39 1.70 -2.42
N SER A 81 -0.88 2.31 -3.49
CA SER A 81 0.10 3.39 -3.40
C SER A 81 -0.46 4.57 -2.60
N ASN A 82 -1.68 5.02 -2.93
CA ASN A 82 -2.35 6.09 -2.18
C ASN A 82 -2.55 5.75 -0.71
N LEU A 83 -2.87 4.48 -0.40
CA LEU A 83 -3.04 4.00 0.96
C LEU A 83 -1.73 4.06 1.73
N LEU A 84 -0.66 3.46 1.19
CA LEU A 84 0.66 3.43 1.82
C LEU A 84 1.22 4.84 2.01
N GLU A 85 1.03 5.73 1.04
CA GLU A 85 1.39 7.15 1.15
C GLU A 85 0.61 7.81 2.27
N TYR A 86 -0.70 7.60 2.31
CA TYR A 86 -1.57 8.19 3.33
C TYR A 86 -1.14 7.77 4.74
N ILE A 87 -0.87 6.49 4.98
CA ILE A 87 -0.48 6.01 6.31
C ILE A 87 1.00 6.27 6.64
N GLY A 88 1.80 6.79 5.70
CA GLY A 88 3.22 7.08 5.90
C GLY A 88 4.12 5.84 5.85
N LEU A 89 3.64 4.74 5.26
CA LEU A 89 4.43 3.53 5.04
C LEU A 89 5.20 3.54 3.71
N ILE A 90 4.93 4.51 2.82
CA ILE A 90 5.93 4.89 1.81
C ILE A 90 6.99 5.71 2.53
N GLN A 91 8.03 5.04 3.05
CA GLN A 91 9.30 5.71 3.24
C GLN A 91 9.75 6.15 1.85
N ASN A 92 10.06 7.43 1.70
CA ASN A 92 10.68 8.00 0.52
C ASN A 92 11.72 7.03 -0.04
N ALA A 93 11.41 6.33 -1.14
CA ALA A 93 12.40 5.64 -1.95
C ALA A 93 13.25 6.66 -2.75
N SER A 94 13.59 7.77 -2.09
CA SER A 94 14.25 8.95 -2.62
C SER A 94 15.15 9.64 -1.60
N GLN A 95 15.40 9.05 -0.41
CA GLN A 95 16.63 9.36 0.32
C GLN A 95 17.65 8.28 0.03
N GLY A 96 18.67 8.68 -0.73
CA GLY A 96 19.77 7.83 -1.15
C GLY A 96 20.37 7.08 0.02
N ILE A 97 20.69 5.82 -0.24
CA ILE A 97 21.71 5.09 0.50
C ILE A 97 23.02 5.86 0.32
N SER A 98 23.30 6.80 1.22
CA SER A 98 24.66 7.17 1.56
C SER A 98 24.98 6.36 2.82
N VAL A 99 25.36 5.10 2.61
CA VAL A 99 26.17 4.41 3.61
C VAL A 99 27.55 5.01 3.53
N SER A 100 27.82 5.95 4.41
CA SER A 100 29.16 6.45 4.70
C SER A 100 29.25 6.60 6.21
N ASP A 101 29.44 5.46 6.87
CA ASP A 101 30.06 5.35 8.19
C ASP A 101 30.82 4.01 8.15
N ASP A 102 32.09 4.08 7.77
CA ASP A 102 33.22 3.99 8.69
C ASP A 102 33.39 2.57 9.25
N LEU A 103 34.13 1.76 8.50
CA LEU A 103 34.91 0.69 9.10
C LEU A 103 36.39 1.01 8.87
N SER A 104 36.91 1.84 9.76
CA SER A 104 38.34 2.00 9.92
C SER A 104 39.04 0.65 10.21
N LYS A 105 40.22 0.53 9.60
CA LYS A 105 41.43 -0.16 10.12
C LYS A 105 41.62 -1.64 9.78
N SER A 106 42.41 -1.87 8.73
CA SER A 106 43.43 -2.93 8.71
C SER A 106 44.49 -2.59 7.66
N SER A 107 45.59 -1.99 8.12
CA SER A 107 46.82 -1.84 7.35
C SER A 107 47.36 -3.22 6.99
N LEU A 108 47.68 -3.44 5.72
CA LEU A 108 48.65 -4.44 5.31
C LEU A 108 49.67 -3.77 4.37
N PRO A 109 50.97 -3.84 4.68
CA PRO A 109 52.00 -3.18 3.91
C PRO A 109 52.31 -3.91 2.60
N ALA A 110 52.73 -3.14 1.59
CA ALA A 110 53.22 -3.63 0.32
C ALA A 110 54.51 -4.46 0.49
N PRO A 111 54.70 -5.55 -0.27
CA PRO A 111 56.03 -6.05 -0.55
C PRO A 111 56.54 -5.43 -1.86
N GLN A 112 57.46 -4.47 -1.73
CA GLN A 112 58.47 -4.21 -2.76
C GLN A 112 59.45 -5.40 -2.76
N SER A 113 59.80 -5.92 -3.94
CA SER A 113 61.20 -6.07 -4.38
C SER A 113 61.25 -6.78 -5.73
N SER A 114 61.65 -5.99 -6.71
CA SER A 114 62.38 -6.38 -7.90
C SER A 114 63.62 -7.20 -7.55
N SER A 115 63.82 -8.31 -8.26
CA SER A 115 65.13 -8.94 -8.41
C SER A 115 65.31 -9.43 -9.84
N THR A 116 66.18 -8.70 -10.53
CA THR A 116 66.92 -9.04 -11.75
C THR A 116 67.61 -10.41 -11.61
N SER A 117 67.76 -11.14 -12.71
CA SER A 117 68.72 -12.24 -12.80
C SER A 117 69.40 -12.27 -14.15
N ALA A 118 70.73 -12.29 -14.06
CA ALA A 118 71.82 -12.68 -14.97
C ALA A 118 71.56 -12.72 -16.49
#